data_AF-B0E9G6-F1
#
_entry.id   AF-B0E9G6-F1
#
_cell.length_a   1.000
_cell.length_b   1.000
_cell.length_c   1.000
_cell.angle_alpha   90.00
_cell.angle_beta   90.00
_cell.angle_gamma   90.00
#
_symmetry.space_group_name_H-M   'P 1'
#
loop_
_entity.id
_entity.type
_entity.pdbx_description
1 polymer ?
#
loop_
_entity_poly.entity_id
_entity_poly.type
_entity_poly.pdbx_seq_one_letter_code
_entity_poly.pdbx_strand_id
1 'polypeptide(L)'
;MDESVDDFDTFMNQMEEESAQQVNEAMSRLKELKGNEIKEIENEEREKNEGKKEETRDSEDLTDYKDELAQIKKKKLELLDVDHKNIQYEPIHKALYVEVPDIKKLTKEEVKEIRRTELEGCIVKGKNCPKPIKTWSECGIIQLRLF
;
A
#
# COMPACT_ATOMS: atom_id res chain seq x y z
N MET A 1 24.00 0.75 -33.67
CA MET A 1 23.82 0.47 -32.25
C MET A 1 22.33 0.28 -32.08
N ASP A 2 21.91 -0.95 -31.84
CA ASP A 2 20.50 -1.30 -31.67
C ASP A 2 20.26 -1.29 -30.16
N GLU A 3 19.69 -0.19 -29.65
CA GLU A 3 19.21 -0.12 -28.27
C GLU A 3 17.94 -0.96 -28.21
N SER A 4 18.11 -2.26 -27.93
CA SER A 4 16.98 -3.15 -27.65
C SER A 4 16.25 -2.60 -26.44
N VAL A 5 15.09 -1.99 -26.66
CA VAL A 5 14.12 -1.63 -25.62
C VAL A 5 13.90 -2.87 -24.77
N ASP A 6 14.23 -2.80 -23.49
CA ASP A 6 14.13 -3.93 -22.57
C ASP A 6 12.66 -4.35 -22.41
N ASP A 7 12.41 -5.64 -22.16
CA ASP A 7 11.05 -6.17 -21.98
C ASP A 7 10.34 -5.45 -20.82
N PHE A 8 11.10 -4.94 -19.84
CA PHE A 8 10.60 -4.13 -18.74
C PHE A 8 10.17 -2.72 -19.17
N ASP A 9 10.94 -2.05 -20.04
CA ASP A 9 10.59 -0.72 -20.55
C ASP A 9 9.34 -0.78 -21.43
N THR A 10 9.20 -1.86 -22.21
CA THR A 10 7.98 -2.13 -23.00
C THR A 10 6.76 -2.30 -22.08
N PHE A 11 6.91 -3.03 -20.97
CA PHE A 11 5.84 -3.22 -19.98
C PHE A 11 5.44 -1.92 -19.29
N MET A 12 6.42 -1.10 -18.88
CA MET A 12 6.15 0.19 -18.23
C MET A 12 5.45 1.16 -19.18
N ASN A 13 5.87 1.22 -20.43
CA ASN A 13 5.22 2.04 -21.46
C ASN A 13 3.78 1.57 -21.74
N GLN A 14 3.54 0.26 -21.78
CA GLN A 14 2.18 -0.27 -21.94
C GLN A 14 1.29 0.09 -20.76
N MET A 15 1.79 -0.01 -19.53
CA MET A 15 1.04 0.35 -18.32
C MET A 15 0.74 1.86 -18.27
N GLU A 16 1.68 2.70 -18.69
CA GLU A 16 1.47 4.14 -18.81
C GLU A 16 0.41 4.48 -19.86
N GLU A 17 0.43 3.82 -21.02
CA GLU A 17 -0.55 4.02 -22.09
C GLU A 17 -1.96 3.59 -21.66
N GLU A 18 -2.11 2.44 -21.00
CA GLU A 18 -3.38 1.97 -20.43
C GLU A 18 -3.93 2.95 -19.38
N SER A 19 -3.06 3.52 -18.54
CA SER A 19 -3.45 4.52 -17.54
C SER A 19 -3.89 5.85 -18.18
N ALA A 20 -3.24 6.27 -19.25
CA ALA A 20 -3.59 7.49 -19.99
C ALA A 20 -4.93 7.34 -20.72
N GLN A 21 -5.20 6.16 -21.29
CA GLN A 21 -6.46 5.82 -21.93
C GLN A 21 -7.62 5.86 -20.92
N GLN A 22 -7.47 5.27 -19.73
CA GLN A 22 -8.48 5.33 -18.68
C GLN A 22 -8.78 6.76 -18.21
N VAL A 23 -7.75 7.60 -18.10
CA VAL A 23 -7.91 9.00 -17.69
C VAL A 23 -8.64 9.81 -18.77
N ASN A 24 -8.32 9.61 -20.05
CA ASN A 24 -8.98 10.29 -21.15
C ASN A 24 -10.45 9.86 -21.30
N GLU A 25 -10.73 8.56 -21.15
CA GLU A 25 -12.10 8.03 -21.14
C GLU A 25 -12.93 8.59 -19.96
N ALA A 26 -12.34 8.66 -18.76
CA ALA A 26 -12.99 9.26 -17.60
C ALA A 26 -13.25 10.76 -17.78
N MET A 27 -12.31 11.50 -18.38
CA MET A 27 -12.50 12.92 -18.72
C MET A 27 -13.59 13.12 -19.78
N SER A 28 -13.67 12.25 -20.79
CA SER A 28 -14.73 12.31 -21.80
C SER A 28 -16.11 12.07 -21.18
N ARG A 29 -16.25 11.06 -20.31
CA ARG A 29 -17.50 10.79 -19.58
C ARG A 29 -17.89 11.94 -18.64
N LEU A 30 -16.93 12.56 -17.96
CA LEU A 30 -17.17 13.76 -17.14
C LEU A 30 -17.64 14.96 -17.98
N LYS A 31 -17.10 15.12 -19.19
CA LYS A 31 -17.49 16.18 -20.13
C LYS A 31 -18.89 15.95 -20.71
N GLU A 32 -19.27 14.71 -20.97
CA GLU A 32 -20.64 14.36 -21.40
C GLU A 32 -21.67 14.62 -20.30
N LEU A 33 -21.33 14.31 -19.04
CA LEU A 33 -22.21 14.59 -17.89
C LEU A 33 -22.36 16.10 -17.66
N LYS A 34 -21.26 16.87 -17.73
CA LYS A 34 -21.30 18.35 -17.63
C LYS A 34 -21.92 19.04 -18.85
N GLY A 35 -21.86 18.42 -20.03
CA GLY A 35 -22.48 18.92 -21.26
C GLY A 35 -24.01 18.95 -21.20
N ASN A 36 -24.62 18.18 -20.28
CA ASN A 36 -26.06 18.21 -20.05
C ASN A 36 -26.49 19.33 -19.09
N GLU A 37 -25.65 19.70 -18.11
CA GLU A 37 -25.89 20.87 -17.24
C GLU A 37 -25.73 22.21 -18.00
N ILE A 38 -24.83 22.28 -18.99
CA ILE A 38 -24.60 23.51 -19.77
C ILE A 38 -25.80 23.86 -20.69
N LYS A 39 -26.57 22.86 -21.16
CA LYS A 39 -27.76 23.10 -22.01
C LYS A 39 -28.95 23.66 -21.25
N GLU A 40 -29.09 23.38 -19.96
CA GLU A 40 -30.11 24.00 -19.11
C GLU A 40 -29.72 25.43 -18.73
N ILE A 41 -28.43 25.71 -18.49
CA ILE A 41 -27.93 27.04 -18.12
C ILE A 41 -27.86 28.01 -19.33
N GLU A 42 -27.50 27.53 -20.54
CA GLU A 42 -27.48 28.37 -21.76
C GLU A 42 -28.86 28.91 -22.18
N ASN A 43 -29.95 28.24 -21.77
CA ASN A 43 -31.31 28.69 -22.06
C ASN A 43 -31.79 29.77 -21.07
N GLU A 44 -31.25 29.80 -19.84
CA GLU A 44 -31.55 30.83 -18.83
C GLU A 44 -30.67 32.08 -18.97
N GLU A 45 -29.43 31.95 -19.46
CA GLU A 45 -28.51 33.10 -19.59
C GLU A 45 -28.63 33.88 -20.91
N ARG A 46 -29.33 33.35 -21.92
CA ARG A 46 -29.58 34.06 -23.20
C ARG A 46 -30.48 35.30 -23.08
N GLU A 47 -31.20 35.46 -21.98
CA GLU A 47 -32.01 36.66 -21.74
C GLU A 47 -31.25 37.80 -21.02
N LYS A 48 -29.99 37.61 -20.59
CA LYS A 48 -29.34 38.56 -19.67
C LYS A 48 -27.98 39.17 -20.03
N ASN A 49 -27.27 38.73 -21.07
CA ASN A 49 -25.92 39.28 -21.33
C ASN A 49 -25.67 39.61 -22.81
N GLU A 50 -26.37 40.64 -23.30
CA GLU A 50 -25.79 41.50 -24.33
C GLU A 50 -24.62 42.28 -23.71
N GLY A 51 -23.39 41.80 -23.97
CA GLY A 51 -22.20 42.65 -23.92
C GLY A 51 -21.23 42.38 -22.77
N LYS A 52 -20.20 41.56 -23.04
CA LYS A 52 -18.79 42.00 -22.98
C LYS A 52 -17.86 40.85 -23.40
N LYS A 53 -17.02 41.15 -24.38
CA LYS A 53 -15.88 40.34 -24.85
C LYS A 53 -14.77 40.30 -23.80
N GLU A 54 -14.08 39.14 -23.77
CA GLU A 54 -12.62 38.90 -23.72
C GLU A 54 -11.76 39.96 -22.98
N GLU A 55 -10.88 39.65 -22.03
CA GLU A 55 -9.62 38.91 -22.20
C GLU A 55 -8.91 38.70 -20.83
N THR A 56 -8.02 37.69 -20.79
CA THR A 56 -6.83 37.55 -19.93
C THR A 56 -6.99 37.40 -18.41
N ARG A 57 -6.78 36.16 -17.91
CA ARG A 57 -6.21 35.91 -16.58
C ARG A 57 -5.11 34.88 -16.70
N ASP A 58 -3.90 35.35 -16.43
CA ASP A 58 -2.62 34.71 -16.69
C ASP A 58 -2.11 34.00 -15.42
N SER A 59 -1.50 32.84 -15.64
CA SER A 59 -0.47 32.17 -14.84
C SER A 59 -0.71 31.60 -13.41
N GLU A 60 -1.72 32.00 -12.62
CA GLU A 60 -1.84 31.50 -11.22
C GLU A 60 -2.65 30.19 -11.08
N ASP A 61 -3.56 29.90 -12.03
CA ASP A 61 -4.47 28.74 -11.95
C ASP A 61 -3.80 27.38 -12.32
N LEU A 62 -2.66 27.40 -13.01
CA LEU A 62 -1.98 26.17 -13.45
C LEU A 62 -1.15 25.50 -12.35
N THR A 63 -0.71 26.24 -11.33
CA THR A 63 0.04 25.68 -10.19
C THR A 63 -0.90 24.97 -9.23
N ASP A 64 -2.06 25.55 -8.97
CA ASP A 64 -3.07 24.97 -8.08
C ASP A 64 -3.64 23.68 -8.69
N TYR A 65 -3.88 23.65 -10.00
CA TYR A 65 -4.34 22.44 -10.71
C TYR A 65 -3.30 21.31 -10.67
N LYS A 66 -2.00 21.62 -10.74
CA LYS A 66 -0.92 20.63 -10.63
C LYS A 66 -0.82 20.04 -9.22
N ASP A 67 -0.97 20.86 -8.19
CA ASP A 67 -0.95 20.40 -6.81
C ASP A 67 -2.19 19.58 -6.46
N GLU A 68 -3.35 19.93 -7.00
CA GLU A 68 -4.59 19.15 -6.86
C GLU A 68 -4.47 17.78 -7.54
N LEU A 69 -3.92 17.73 -8.77
CA LEU A 69 -3.63 16.48 -9.46
C LEU A 69 -2.60 15.62 -8.72
N ALA A 70 -1.58 16.22 -8.12
CA ALA A 70 -0.58 15.51 -7.32
C ALA A 70 -1.19 14.94 -6.03
N GLN A 71 -2.11 15.65 -5.39
CA GLN A 71 -2.86 15.15 -4.23
C GLN A 71 -3.81 14.02 -4.61
N ILE A 72 -4.50 14.10 -5.76
CA ILE A 72 -5.36 13.03 -6.26
C ILE A 72 -4.52 11.78 -6.63
N LYS A 73 -3.35 11.97 -7.26
CA LYS A 73 -2.40 10.88 -7.56
C LYS A 73 -1.89 10.23 -6.28
N LYS A 74 -1.49 11.03 -5.27
CA LYS A 74 -1.06 10.51 -3.96
C LYS A 74 -2.17 9.72 -3.27
N LYS A 75 -3.40 10.21 -3.27
CA LYS A 75 -4.58 9.49 -2.72
C LYS A 75 -4.91 8.21 -3.50
N LYS A 76 -4.66 8.17 -4.81
CA LYS A 76 -4.87 6.96 -5.65
C LYS A 76 -3.74 5.93 -5.51
N LEU A 77 -2.56 6.35 -5.01
CA LEU A 77 -1.39 5.52 -4.74
C LEU A 77 -1.31 5.02 -3.29
N GLU A 78 -2.16 5.53 -2.41
CA GLU A 78 -2.39 4.88 -1.11
C GLU A 78 -2.98 3.51 -1.42
N LEU A 79 -2.19 2.47 -1.14
CA LEU A 79 -2.58 1.09 -1.32
C LEU A 79 -3.94 0.90 -0.65
N LEU A 80 -4.95 0.56 -1.44
CA LEU A 80 -6.26 0.22 -0.92
C LEU A 80 -6.08 -0.92 0.09
N ASP A 81 -6.54 -0.70 1.33
CA ASP A 81 -6.47 -1.71 2.38
C ASP A 81 -7.17 -2.98 1.88
N VAL A 82 -6.41 -4.07 1.80
CA VAL A 82 -6.93 -5.34 1.30
C VAL A 82 -7.78 -5.98 2.41
N ASP A 83 -9.08 -6.12 2.14
CA ASP A 83 -10.01 -6.82 3.04
C ASP A 83 -9.75 -8.34 3.04
N HIS A 84 -8.84 -8.78 3.92
CA HIS A 84 -8.51 -10.20 4.13
C HIS A 84 -9.70 -11.07 4.62
N LYS A 85 -10.86 -10.46 4.91
CA LYS A 85 -12.10 -11.18 5.29
C LYS A 85 -12.79 -11.85 4.10
N ASN A 86 -12.65 -11.30 2.90
CA ASN A 86 -13.34 -11.78 1.70
C ASN A 86 -12.50 -12.76 0.88
N ILE A 87 -11.22 -12.90 1.21
CA ILE A 87 -10.28 -13.78 0.51
C ILE A 87 -10.17 -15.09 1.29
N GLN A 88 -10.45 -16.21 0.62
CA GLN A 88 -10.27 -17.55 1.18
C GLN A 88 -8.79 -17.95 1.05
N TYR A 89 -8.06 -17.95 2.17
CA TYR A 89 -6.69 -18.42 2.23
C TYR A 89 -6.63 -19.92 2.54
N GLU A 90 -5.63 -20.60 1.99
CA GLU A 90 -5.31 -21.95 2.43
C GLU A 90 -4.83 -21.95 3.89
N PRO A 91 -5.19 -22.97 4.69
CA PRO A 91 -4.72 -23.07 6.06
C PRO A 91 -3.20 -23.22 6.12
N ILE A 92 -2.52 -22.24 6.71
CA ILE A 92 -1.08 -22.31 6.97
C ILE A 92 -0.77 -22.73 8.39
N HIS A 93 0.25 -23.57 8.56
CA HIS A 93 0.71 -23.99 9.87
C HIS A 93 1.65 -22.94 10.47
N LYS A 94 1.16 -22.19 11.46
CA LYS A 94 1.92 -21.09 12.11
C LYS A 94 2.69 -21.53 13.36
N ALA A 95 2.33 -22.66 13.97
CA ALA A 95 2.87 -23.12 15.25
C ALA A 95 4.10 -24.03 15.06
N LEU A 96 5.17 -23.47 14.51
CA LEU A 96 6.39 -24.22 14.17
C LEU A 96 7.29 -24.53 15.38
N TYR A 97 7.17 -23.75 16.45
CA TYR A 97 8.05 -23.87 17.61
C TYR A 97 7.65 -25.07 18.49
N VAL A 98 8.59 -25.97 18.71
CA VAL A 98 8.45 -27.13 19.60
C VAL A 98 9.54 -27.04 20.67
N GLU A 99 9.12 -26.98 21.94
CA GLU A 99 10.05 -26.89 23.07
C GLU A 99 10.89 -28.17 23.20
N VAL A 100 12.21 -27.98 23.31
CA VAL A 100 13.15 -29.06 23.64
C VAL A 100 12.86 -29.59 25.05
N PRO A 101 13.01 -30.90 25.34
CA PRO A 101 12.71 -31.47 26.65
C PRO A 101 13.40 -30.77 27.82
N ASP A 102 14.60 -30.25 27.61
CA ASP A 102 15.37 -29.57 28.66
C ASP A 102 14.76 -28.21 29.03
N ILE A 103 14.33 -27.44 28.03
CA ILE A 103 13.57 -26.20 28.23
C ILE A 103 12.21 -26.50 28.87
N LYS A 104 11.55 -27.59 28.45
CA LYS A 104 10.25 -28.00 28.99
C LYS A 104 10.30 -28.34 30.48
N LYS A 105 11.42 -28.87 30.99
CA LYS A 105 11.63 -29.19 32.42
C LYS A 105 11.84 -27.96 33.31
N LEU A 106 12.28 -26.83 32.75
CA LEU A 106 12.53 -25.61 33.52
C LEU A 106 11.28 -25.16 34.28
N THR A 107 11.43 -24.89 35.57
CA THR A 107 10.38 -24.34 36.41
C THR A 107 10.16 -22.85 36.10
N LYS A 108 9.00 -22.33 36.52
CA LYS A 108 8.68 -20.90 36.33
C LYS A 108 9.65 -19.98 37.09
N GLU A 109 10.19 -20.45 38.22
CA GLU A 109 11.13 -19.72 39.04
C GLU A 109 12.49 -19.62 38.35
N GLU A 110 13.01 -20.75 37.85
CA GLU A 110 14.25 -20.78 37.07
C GLU A 110 14.14 -19.92 35.81
N VAL A 111 13.01 -19.93 35.10
CA VAL A 111 12.78 -19.06 33.95
C VAL A 111 12.83 -17.57 34.32
N LYS A 112 12.32 -17.21 35.50
CA LYS A 112 12.36 -15.81 35.98
C LYS A 112 13.78 -15.39 36.32
N GLU A 113 14.55 -16.28 36.95
CA GLU A 113 15.95 -16.03 37.28
C GLU A 113 16.79 -15.87 36.01
N ILE A 114 16.63 -16.78 35.04
CA ILE A 114 17.31 -16.69 33.73
C ILE A 114 16.99 -15.34 33.05
N ARG A 115 15.73 -14.93 33.03
CA ARG A 115 15.33 -13.63 32.43
C ARG A 115 15.96 -12.44 33.14
N ARG A 116 16.13 -12.52 34.46
CA ARG A 116 16.70 -11.44 35.26
C ARG A 116 18.22 -11.35 35.11
N THR A 117 18.88 -12.49 35.13
CA THR A 117 20.33 -12.57 35.31
C THR A 117 21.05 -12.76 33.97
N GLU A 118 20.61 -13.71 33.14
CA GLU A 118 21.27 -14.03 31.86
C GLU A 118 20.80 -13.11 30.71
N LEU A 119 19.54 -12.65 30.76
CA LEU A 119 18.91 -11.84 29.69
C LEU A 119 18.75 -10.37 30.08
N GLU A 120 19.65 -9.85 30.93
CA GLU A 120 19.74 -8.42 31.28
C GLU A 120 18.43 -7.81 31.81
N GLY A 121 17.60 -8.60 32.49
CA GLY A 121 16.33 -8.11 33.05
C GLY A 121 15.18 -8.01 32.04
N CYS A 122 15.15 -8.88 31.02
CA CYS A 122 14.09 -8.91 30.01
C CYS A 122 12.68 -8.98 30.63
N ILE A 123 11.85 -7.98 30.32
CA ILE A 123 10.44 -7.90 30.76
C ILE A 123 9.53 -8.39 29.64
N VAL A 124 8.90 -9.54 29.88
CA VAL A 124 7.92 -10.11 28.95
C VAL A 124 6.52 -9.63 29.31
N LYS A 125 5.80 -9.11 28.32
CA LYS A 125 4.37 -8.77 28.41
C LYS A 125 3.57 -9.72 27.51
N GLY A 126 2.37 -10.13 27.95
CA GLY A 126 1.49 -11.02 27.19
C GLY A 126 1.19 -12.35 27.90
N LYS A 127 0.30 -13.14 27.29
CA LYS A 127 -0.09 -14.47 27.77
C LYS A 127 0.65 -15.55 26.99
N ASN A 128 0.93 -16.69 27.62
CA ASN A 128 1.56 -17.87 26.99
C ASN A 128 2.91 -17.59 26.30
N CYS A 129 3.77 -16.75 26.88
CA CYS A 129 5.10 -16.55 26.35
C CYS A 129 5.97 -17.81 26.54
N PRO A 130 6.62 -18.31 25.47
CA PRO A 130 7.52 -19.45 25.58
C PRO A 130 8.69 -19.16 26.53
N LYS A 131 9.30 -20.24 27.01
CA LYS A 131 10.47 -20.16 27.87
C LYS A 131 11.70 -19.69 27.07
N PRO A 132 12.66 -18.99 27.71
CA PRO A 132 13.85 -18.53 27.04
C PRO A 132 14.72 -19.71 26.60
N ILE A 133 15.30 -19.59 25.40
CA ILE A 133 16.36 -20.45 24.89
C ILE A 133 17.70 -20.01 25.47
N LYS A 134 18.63 -20.95 25.65
CA LYS A 134 19.99 -20.67 26.12
C LYS A 134 21.01 -20.79 24.99
N THR A 135 20.79 -21.72 24.06
CA THR A 135 21.73 -22.04 22.98
C THR A 135 21.02 -22.16 21.64
N TRP A 136 21.69 -21.78 20.55
CA TRP A 136 21.16 -21.87 19.18
C TRP A 136 20.73 -23.29 18.76
N SER A 137 21.38 -24.32 19.29
CA SER A 137 21.04 -25.73 19.03
C SER A 137 19.62 -26.10 19.48
N GLU A 138 19.03 -25.33 20.40
CA GLU A 138 17.67 -25.55 20.90
C GLU A 138 16.59 -24.95 19.98
N CYS A 139 16.98 -24.21 18.93
CA CYS A 139 16.06 -23.50 18.05
C CYS A 139 15.47 -24.36 16.92
N GLY A 140 15.80 -25.66 16.86
CA GLY A 140 15.29 -26.56 15.80
C GLY A 140 15.72 -26.16 14.39
N ILE A 141 16.79 -25.36 14.26
CA ILE A 141 17.32 -24.92 12.98
C ILE A 141 17.95 -26.11 12.24
N ILE A 142 17.51 -26.33 11.01
CA ILE A 142 18.13 -27.32 10.14
C ILE A 142 19.53 -26.84 9.76
N GLN A 143 20.51 -27.74 9.83
CA GLN A 143 21.80 -27.46 9.25
C GLN A 143 21.64 -27.45 7.73
N LEU A 144 21.83 -26.28 7.10
CA LEU A 144 21.89 -26.17 5.66
C LEU A 144 23.03 -27.08 5.16
N ARG A 145 22.67 -28.25 4.64
CA ARG A 145 23.58 -29.04 3.82
C ARG A 145 23.68 -28.32 2.49
N LEU A 146 24.79 -27.60 2.31
CA LEU A 146 25.22 -27.17 0.99
C LEU A 146 25.42 -28.45 0.16
N PHE A 147 24.61 -28.59 -0.89
CA PHE A 147 24.80 -29.58 -1.94
C PHE A 147 25.99 -29.19 -2.81
#